data_AF-A0A2G9MTU7-F1
#
_entry.id   AF-A0A2G9MTU7-F1
#
_cell.length_a   1.000
_cell.length_b   1.000
_cell.length_c   1.000
_cell.angle_alpha   90.00
_cell.angle_beta   90.00
_cell.angle_gamma   90.00
#
_symmetry.space_group_name_H-M   'P 1'
#
loop_
_entity.id
_entity.type
_entity.pdbx_description
1 polymer ?
#
loop_
_entity_poly.entity_id
_entity_poly.type
_entity_poly.pdbx_seq_one_letter_code
_entity_poly.pdbx_strand_id
1 'polypeptide(L)' 'MQICGVDDAGRGSMLGPLVIAGISLHKKDIPKLSLLGVKDSKQLT' A
#
# COMPACT_ATOMS: atom_id res chain seq x y z
N MET A 1 -1.97 -18.97 5.85
CA MET A 1 -2.62 -17.71 6.30
C MET A 1 -2.33 -16.62 5.29
N GLN A 2 -3.38 -16.05 4.70
CA GLN A 2 -3.27 -14.84 3.88
C GLN A 2 -3.43 -13.61 4.74
N ILE A 3 -2.78 -12.52 4.33
CA ILE A 3 -2.81 -11.22 4.99
C ILE A 3 -3.20 -10.22 3.91
N CYS A 4 -4.18 -9.39 4.22
CA CYS A 4 -4.63 -8.31 3.36
C CYS A 4 -4.37 -6.94 4.01
N GLY A 5 -4.15 -5.95 3.16
CA GLY A 5 -4.07 -4.53 3.54
C GLY A 5 -4.85 -3.71 2.54
N VAL A 6 -5.51 -2.65 3.02
CA VAL A 6 -6.31 -1.73 2.21
C VAL A 6 -5.93 -0.30 2.60
N ASP A 7 -5.79 0.58 1.62
CA ASP A 7 -5.49 1.99 1.83
C ASP A 7 -6.17 2.86 0.77
N ASP A 8 -6.33 4.15 1.07
CA ASP A 8 -6.96 5.14 0.20
C ASP A 8 -6.07 6.37 -0.02
N ALA A 9 -6.15 6.93 -1.22
CA ALA A 9 -5.41 8.13 -1.60
C ALA A 9 -6.35 9.13 -2.29
N GLY A 10 -6.25 10.41 -1.90
CA GLY A 10 -7.04 11.49 -2.50
C GLY A 10 -8.26 11.94 -1.69
N ARG A 11 -8.47 11.45 -0.47
CA ARG A 11 -9.65 11.82 0.37
C ARG A 11 -9.81 13.32 0.66
N GLY A 12 -8.71 14.08 0.63
CA GLY A 12 -8.69 15.52 0.92
C GLY A 12 -8.42 16.40 -0.30
N SER A 13 -8.35 15.81 -1.50
CA SER A 13 -8.04 16.55 -2.73
C SER A 13 -9.27 17.32 -3.22
N MET A 14 -9.09 18.59 -3.60
CA MET A 14 -10.17 19.40 -4.19
C MET A 14 -10.56 18.90 -5.60
N LEU A 15 -9.59 18.37 -6.34
CA LEU A 15 -9.76 17.87 -7.70
C LEU A 15 -9.02 16.52 -7.84
N GLY A 16 -9.53 15.68 -8.73
CA GLY A 16 -9.00 14.34 -8.97
C GLY A 16 -9.79 13.23 -8.23
N PRO A 17 -9.57 11.96 -8.61
CA PRO A 17 -10.32 10.85 -8.06
C PRO A 17 -9.82 10.43 -6.67
N LEU A 18 -10.73 9.88 -5.87
CA LEU A 18 -10.38 9.04 -4.72
C LEU A 18 -10.02 7.64 -5.24
N VAL A 19 -8.85 7.14 -4.87
CA VAL A 19 -8.39 5.81 -5.24
C VAL A 19 -8.30 4.95 -3.98
N ILE A 20 -8.86 3.75 -4.04
CA ILE A 20 -8.77 2.75 -2.98
C ILE A 20 -8.04 1.53 -3.54
N ALA A 21 -7.00 1.06 -2.85
CA ALA A 21 -6.20 -0.08 -3.25
C ALA A 21 -6.19 -1.14 -2.14
N GLY A 22 -6.34 -2.41 -2.54
CA GLY A 22 -6.21 -3.56 -1.66
C GLY A 22 -5.16 -4.54 -2.18
N ILE A 23 -4.33 -5.06 -1.29
CA ILE A 23 -3.38 -6.13 -1.59
C ILE A 23 -3.65 -7.34 -0.71
N SER A 24 -3.42 -8.54 -1.25
CA SER A 24 -3.43 -9.79 -0.50
C SER A 24 -2.16 -10.57 -0.81
N LEU A 25 -1.50 -11.07 0.22
CA LEU A 25 -0.30 -11.87 0.11
C LEU A 25 -0.27 -12.98 1.16
N HIS A 26 0.52 -14.02 0.90
CA HIS A 26 0.78 -15.01 1.93
C HIS A 26 1.72 -14.44 2.99
N LYS A 27 1.50 -14.82 4.26
CA LYS A 27 2.35 -14.39 5.38
C LYS A 27 3.85 -14.63 5.16
N LYS A 28 4.21 -15.68 4.41
CA LYS A 28 5.60 -16.01 4.04
C LYS A 28 6.27 -14.95 3.15
N ASP A 29 5.49 -14.14 2.44
CA ASP A 29 5.98 -13.15 1.46
C ASP A 29 6.13 -11.75 2.08
N ILE A 30 5.72 -11.54 3.34
CA ILE A 30 5.90 -10.27 4.06
C ILE A 30 7.36 -9.77 4.09
N PRO A 31 8.37 -10.62 4.34
CA PRO A 31 9.76 -10.18 4.33
C PRO A 31 10.19 -9.57 2.98
N LYS A 32 9.59 -10.02 1.86
CA LYS A 32 9.86 -9.45 0.53
C LYS A 32 9.40 -8.01 0.43
N LEU A 33 8.25 -7.67 1.03
CA LEU A 33 7.77 -6.28 1.10
C LEU A 33 8.75 -5.39 1.87
N SER A 34 9.26 -5.87 3.00
CA SER A 34 10.25 -5.12 3.78
C SER A 34 11.57 -4.94 3.01
N LEU A 35 12.00 -5.94 2.26
CA LEU A 35 13.21 -5.89 1.44
C LEU A 35 13.07 -4.94 0.24
N LEU A 36 11.85 -4.80 -0.29
CA LEU A 36 11.51 -3.80 -1.30
C LEU A 36 11.44 -2.37 -0.75
N GLY A 37 11.56 -2.17 0.58
CA GLY A 37 11.58 -0.84 1.18
C GLY A 37 10.23 -0.11 1.17
N VAL A 38 9.10 -0.82 1.03
CA VAL A 38 7.75 -0.23 0.88
C VAL A 38 7.25 0.59 2.09
N LYS A 39 8.04 0.68 3.17
CA LYS A 39 7.68 1.37 4.42
C LYS A 39 7.63 2.89 4.27
N ASP A 40 8.37 3.47 3.32
CA ASP A 40 8.42 4.92 3.16
C ASP A 40 8.13 5.38 1.73
N SER A 41 6.91 5.07 1.28
CA SER A 41 6.40 5.52 -0.03
C SER A 41 6.36 7.04 -0.17
N LYS A 42 6.44 7.81 0.93
CA LYS A 42 6.42 9.28 0.93
C LYS A 42 7.76 9.91 0.54
N GLN A 43 8.85 9.12 0.53
CA GLN A 43 10.18 9.55 0.05
C GLN A 43 10.45 9.12 -1.40
N LEU A 44 9.51 8.43 -2.04
CA LEU A 44 9.61 8.10 -3.45
C LEU A 44 9.33 9.36 -4.26
N THR A 45 10.35 9.86 -4.97
CA THR A 45 10.28 10.98 -5.91
C THR A 45 9.77 10.54 -7.28
#